data_AF-A0A5A7RUW4-F1
#
_entry.id   AF-A0A5A7RUW4-F1
#
_cell.length_a   1.000
_cell.length_b   1.000
_cell.length_c   1.000
_cell.angle_alpha   90.00
_cell.angle_beta   90.00
_cell.angle_gamma   90.00
#
_symmetry.space_group_name_H-M   'P 1'
#
loop_
_entity.id
_entity.type
_entity.pdbx_description
1 polymer ?
#
loop_
_entity_poly.entity_id
_entity_poly.type
_entity_poly.pdbx_seq_one_letter_code
_entity_poly.pdbx_strand_id
1 'polypeptide(L)'
;MEEGFITVNKDYMIFYRYHKRDPKYRYFNRKFEIALFKKDNAKSKLLLLLDNCDTGPGKWFPHIHKPGLDKKYYLGISTLNWNQLKNKLLECFVSETKEDYREDFKKAVDKLLSPKLS
;
A
#
# COMPACT_ATOMS: atom_id res chain seq x y z
N MET A 1 12.62 -9.96 7.12
CA MET A 1 11.87 -8.69 7.06
C MET A 1 12.50 -7.93 5.92
N GLU A 2 11.67 -7.36 5.05
CA GLU A 2 12.12 -6.65 3.87
C GLU A 2 11.40 -5.32 3.84
N GLU A 3 12.13 -4.21 3.79
CA GLU A 3 11.55 -2.87 3.75
C GLU A 3 12.41 -1.95 2.90
N GLY A 4 11.81 -0.87 2.42
CA GLY A 4 12.51 0.09 1.60
C GLY A 4 11.62 1.22 1.11
N PHE A 5 12.22 2.06 0.28
CA PHE A 5 11.55 3.19 -0.36
C PHE A 5 11.66 3.08 -1.86
N ILE A 6 10.56 3.35 -2.55
CA ILE A 6 10.48 3.48 -4.00
C ILE A 6 10.20 4.95 -4.28
N THR A 7 11.16 5.64 -4.89
CA THR A 7 10.90 7.00 -5.39
C THR A 7 9.91 6.93 -6.54
N VAL A 8 8.84 7.71 -6.44
CA VAL A 8 7.87 7.91 -7.52
C VAL A 8 8.36 9.01 -8.44
N ASN A 9 8.57 10.20 -7.88
CA ASN A 9 9.11 11.38 -8.56
C ASN A 9 9.75 12.36 -7.54
N LYS A 10 9.96 13.61 -7.92
CA LYS A 10 10.54 14.65 -7.04
C LYS A 10 9.68 14.97 -5.81
N ASP A 11 8.36 14.77 -5.90
CA ASP A 11 7.38 15.18 -4.91
C ASP A 11 6.90 14.01 -4.04
N TYR A 12 7.03 12.75 -4.50
CA TYR A 12 6.44 11.59 -3.83
C TYR A 12 7.39 10.38 -3.71
N MET A 13 7.18 9.59 -2.66
CA MET A 13 7.80 8.29 -2.46
C MET A 13 6.82 7.29 -1.85
N ILE A 14 7.04 6.01 -2.12
CA ILE A 14 6.32 4.89 -1.50
C ILE A 14 7.26 4.20 -0.53
N PHE A 15 6.85 4.05 0.72
CA PHE A 15 7.48 3.15 1.67
C PHE A 15 6.79 1.78 1.57
N TYR A 16 7.56 0.71 1.68
CA TYR A 16 7.01 -0.63 1.84
C TYR A 16 7.73 -1.37 2.96
N ARG A 17 6.99 -2.23 3.65
CA ARG A 17 7.50 -3.16 4.66
C ARG A 17 6.74 -4.47 4.57
N TYR A 18 7.49 -5.55 4.43
CA TYR A 18 7.02 -6.92 4.45
C TYR A 18 7.64 -7.66 5.63
N HIS A 19 6.78 -8.19 6.49
CA HIS A 19 7.20 -8.92 7.68
C HIS A 19 7.64 -10.35 7.35
N LYS A 20 8.12 -11.09 8.35
CA LYS A 20 8.38 -12.53 8.19
C LYS A 20 7.07 -13.27 7.92
N ARG A 21 7.17 -14.48 7.36
CA ARG A 21 6.03 -15.38 7.15
C ARG A 21 5.30 -15.58 8.48
N ASP A 22 3.99 -15.40 8.46
CA ASP A 22 3.11 -15.64 9.60
C ASP A 22 1.87 -16.40 9.11
N PRO A 23 1.71 -17.68 9.50
CA PRO A 23 0.57 -18.52 9.11
C PRO A 23 -0.80 -17.98 9.52
N LYS A 24 -0.88 -17.04 10.47
CA LYS A 24 -2.15 -16.41 10.88
C LYS A 24 -2.75 -15.54 9.78
N TYR A 25 -1.93 -15.05 8.84
CA TYR A 25 -2.41 -14.33 7.68
C TYR A 25 -2.78 -15.30 6.56
N ARG A 26 -4.08 -15.46 6.34
CA ARG A 26 -4.64 -16.51 5.48
C ARG A 26 -4.28 -16.39 3.99
N TYR A 27 -4.14 -15.16 3.48
CA TYR A 27 -4.10 -14.90 2.04
C TYR A 27 -2.76 -14.41 1.53
N PHE A 28 -2.24 -13.39 2.21
CA PHE A 28 -0.87 -12.96 2.09
C PHE A 28 -0.18 -13.48 3.33
N ASN A 29 0.60 -14.55 3.21
CA ASN A 29 1.19 -15.30 4.34
C ASN A 29 2.25 -14.52 5.15
N ARG A 30 2.21 -13.19 5.13
CA ARG A 30 2.92 -12.25 5.99
C ARG A 30 2.14 -10.94 6.11
N LYS A 31 2.36 -10.22 7.22
CA LYS A 31 1.95 -8.82 7.35
C LYS A 31 2.70 -7.96 6.33
N PHE A 32 2.03 -6.97 5.76
CA PHE A 32 2.65 -5.93 4.94
C PHE A 32 2.05 -4.55 5.20
N GLU A 33 2.86 -3.53 4.96
CA GLU A 33 2.54 -2.12 5.09
C GLU A 33 3.10 -1.39 3.87
N ILE A 34 2.28 -0.59 3.19
CA ILE A 34 2.68 0.20 2.03
C ILE A 34 2.12 1.60 2.20
N ALA A 35 2.98 2.60 2.20
CA ALA A 35 2.60 3.97 2.53
C ALA A 35 3.05 4.96 1.45
N LEU A 36 2.15 5.87 1.09
CA LEU A 36 2.46 7.00 0.22
C LEU A 36 2.87 8.20 1.06
N PHE A 37 4.05 8.74 0.77
CA PHE A 37 4.55 9.97 1.37
C PHE A 37 4.71 11.06 0.32
N LYS A 38 4.33 12.27 0.71
CA LYS A 38 4.75 13.50 0.04
C LYS A 38 6.08 13.95 0.63
N LYS A 39 7.07 14.18 -0.25
CA LYS A 39 8.36 14.80 0.09
C LYS A 39 8.10 16.26 0.41
N ASP A 40 8.60 16.70 1.55
CA ASP A 40 8.65 18.11 1.93
C ASP A 40 10.10 18.42 2.33
N ASN A 41 10.50 19.69 2.26
CA ASN A 41 11.88 20.13 2.48
C ASN A 41 12.39 19.84 3.91
N ALA A 42 11.48 19.67 4.87
CA ALA A 42 11.82 19.40 6.27
C ALA A 42 11.37 18.02 6.78
N LYS A 43 10.21 17.51 6.35
CA LYS A 43 9.63 16.24 6.84
C LYS A 43 8.71 15.60 5.79
N SER A 44 8.85 14.30 5.56
CA SER A 44 7.89 13.56 4.72
C SER A 44 6.51 13.50 5.38
N LYS A 45 5.46 13.85 4.63
CA LYS A 45 4.07 13.77 5.10
C LYS A 45 3.42 12.47 4.61
N LEU A 46 2.92 11.65 5.53
CA LEU A 46 2.13 10.46 5.20
C LEU A 46 0.77 10.90 4.61
N LEU A 47 0.43 10.37 3.44
CA LEU A 47 -0.84 10.61 2.77
C LEU A 47 -1.79 9.43 2.87
N LEU A 48 -1.29 8.22 2.60
CA LEU A 48 -2.07 6.99 2.62
C LEU A 48 -1.23 5.84 3.17
N LEU A 49 -1.88 4.92 3.87
CA LEU A 49 -1.31 3.66 4.34
C LEU A 49 -2.21 2.51 3.94
N LEU A 50 -1.68 1.56 3.17
CA LEU A 50 -2.27 0.26 2.92
C LEU A 50 -1.63 -0.77 3.86
N ASP A 51 -2.44 -1.51 4.62
CA ASP A 51 -1.96 -2.65 5.40
C ASP A 51 -2.97 -3.80 5.42
N ASN A 52 -2.53 -4.98 5.86
CA ASN A 52 -3.40 -6.15 6.09
C ASN A 52 -3.46 -6.53 7.58
N CYS A 53 -3.37 -5.56 8.49
CA CYS A 53 -3.00 -5.78 9.90
C CYS A 53 -3.93 -6.69 10.71
N ASP A 54 -5.17 -6.93 10.28
CA ASP A 54 -6.16 -7.69 11.06
C ASP A 54 -6.21 -9.17 10.65
N THR A 55 -5.89 -10.04 11.60
CA THR A 55 -5.93 -11.50 11.44
C THR A 55 -7.27 -12.13 11.85
N GLY A 56 -8.24 -11.30 12.27
CA GLY A 56 -9.56 -11.73 12.73
C GLY A 56 -10.46 -12.21 11.58
N PRO A 57 -11.36 -13.18 11.83
CA PRO A 57 -12.33 -13.65 10.84
C PRO A 57 -13.09 -12.51 10.16
N GLY A 58 -13.06 -12.50 8.82
CA GLY A 58 -13.74 -11.48 8.00
C GLY A 58 -13.01 -10.13 7.88
N LYS A 59 -11.86 -9.95 8.55
CA LYS A 59 -11.07 -8.71 8.54
C LYS A 59 -9.69 -8.85 7.89
N TRP A 60 -9.44 -9.98 7.24
CA TRP A 60 -8.17 -10.31 6.58
C TRP A 60 -7.87 -9.50 5.31
N PHE A 61 -8.78 -8.63 4.90
CA PHE A 61 -8.65 -7.87 3.68
C PHE A 61 -7.73 -6.68 3.89
N PRO A 62 -6.87 -6.35 2.92
CA PRO A 62 -6.09 -5.12 3.00
C PRO A 62 -6.97 -3.88 3.02
N HIS A 63 -6.59 -2.89 3.82
CA HIS A 63 -7.31 -1.65 4.02
C HIS A 63 -6.43 -0.44 3.73
N ILE A 64 -6.99 0.58 3.08
CA ILE A 64 -6.33 1.88 2.94
C ILE A 64 -6.85 2.83 4.01
N HIS A 65 -5.92 3.43 4.74
CA HIS A 65 -6.13 4.41 5.78
C HIS A 65 -5.55 5.75 5.33
N LYS A 66 -6.25 6.84 5.67
CA LYS A 66 -5.77 8.21 5.45
C LYS A 66 -5.57 8.88 6.82
N PRO A 67 -4.38 9.42 7.13
CA PRO A 67 -4.14 10.08 8.42
C PRO A 67 -5.14 11.22 8.66
N GLY A 68 -5.70 11.27 9.86
CA GLY A 68 -6.68 12.31 10.25
C GLY A 68 -8.11 12.05 9.79
N LEU A 69 -8.40 10.89 9.18
CA LEU A 69 -9.75 10.44 8.89
C LEU A 69 -9.97 9.05 9.50
N ASP A 70 -11.05 8.89 10.28
CA ASP A 70 -11.47 7.56 10.77
C ASP A 70 -12.07 6.68 9.66
N LYS A 71 -12.15 7.22 8.43
CA LYS A 71 -12.69 6.52 7.27
C LYS A 71 -11.65 5.57 6.68
N LYS A 72 -11.90 4.27 6.86
CA LYS A 72 -11.21 3.21 6.11
C LYS A 72 -11.78 3.16 4.70
N TYR A 73 -10.93 3.27 3.69
CA TYR A 73 -11.33 2.97 2.33
C TYR A 73 -11.39 1.45 2.21
N TYR A 74 -12.59 0.90 2.37
CA TYR A 74 -12.82 -0.49 2.03
C TYR A 74 -12.56 -0.63 0.54
N LEU A 75 -11.50 -1.35 0.20
CA LEU A 75 -11.13 -1.52 -1.19
C LEU A 75 -12.21 -2.28 -1.98
N GLY A 76 -13.25 -2.84 -1.34
CA GLY A 76 -14.37 -3.47 -2.04
C GLY A 76 -13.93 -4.73 -2.75
N ILE A 77 -12.85 -5.35 -2.29
CA ILE A 77 -12.26 -6.49 -2.97
C ILE A 77 -12.30 -7.73 -2.10
N SER A 78 -12.87 -8.79 -2.68
CA SER A 78 -12.53 -10.17 -2.38
C SER A 78 -11.06 -10.50 -2.68
N THR A 79 -10.28 -9.56 -3.22
CA THR A 79 -9.06 -9.89 -3.95
C THR A 79 -7.88 -10.18 -3.06
N LEU A 80 -7.72 -11.49 -2.92
CA LEU A 80 -6.51 -12.23 -2.66
C LEU A 80 -5.53 -12.16 -3.86
N ASN A 81 -5.76 -11.25 -4.80
CA ASN A 81 -5.00 -11.07 -6.03
C ASN A 81 -4.17 -9.79 -5.91
N TRP A 82 -2.85 -9.98 -5.91
CA TRP A 82 -1.88 -8.90 -5.78
C TRP A 82 -1.98 -7.85 -6.89
N ASN A 83 -2.23 -8.25 -8.14
CA ASN A 83 -2.31 -7.31 -9.27
C ASN A 83 -3.54 -6.40 -9.17
N GLN A 84 -4.69 -6.94 -8.73
CA GLN A 84 -5.88 -6.12 -8.51
C GLN A 84 -5.66 -5.13 -7.36
N LEU A 85 -4.96 -5.55 -6.30
CA LEU A 85 -4.58 -4.66 -5.21
C LEU A 85 -3.65 -3.53 -5.68
N LYS A 86 -2.64 -3.84 -6.51
CA LYS A 86 -1.78 -2.83 -7.16
C LYS A 86 -2.59 -1.82 -7.97
N ASN A 87 -3.54 -2.28 -8.77
CA ASN A 87 -4.40 -1.37 -9.57
C ASN A 87 -5.24 -0.46 -8.68
N LYS A 88 -5.85 -0.98 -7.59
CA LYS A 88 -6.61 -0.12 -6.67
C LYS A 88 -5.72 0.87 -5.93
N LEU A 89 -4.52 0.44 -5.55
CA LEU A 89 -3.53 1.31 -4.91
C LEU A 89 -3.12 2.46 -5.85
N LEU A 90 -2.91 2.17 -7.13
CA LEU A 90 -2.65 3.17 -8.17
C LEU A 90 -3.79 4.19 -8.24
N GLU A 91 -5.04 3.75 -8.35
CA GLU A 91 -6.19 4.68 -8.41
C GLU A 91 -6.28 5.54 -7.14
N CYS A 92 -6.06 4.95 -5.96
CA CYS A 92 -6.05 5.73 -4.71
C CYS A 92 -4.93 6.76 -4.69
N PHE A 93 -3.71 6.39 -5.08
CA PHE A 93 -2.58 7.32 -5.13
C PHE A 93 -2.83 8.48 -6.10
N VAL A 94 -3.37 8.19 -7.28
CA VAL A 94 -3.70 9.21 -8.27
C VAL A 94 -4.80 10.14 -7.77
N SER A 95 -5.86 9.58 -7.16
CA SER A 95 -6.97 10.38 -6.59
C SER A 95 -6.56 11.29 -5.43
N GLU A 96 -5.56 10.89 -4.64
CA GLU A 96 -5.03 11.68 -3.53
C GLU A 96 -4.02 12.74 -3.98
N THR A 97 -3.54 12.61 -5.22
CA THR A 97 -2.50 13.48 -5.78
C THR A 97 -2.99 14.18 -7.05
N LYS A 98 -2.49 13.78 -8.23
CA LYS A 98 -2.84 14.34 -9.53
C LYS A 98 -2.76 13.26 -10.60
N GLU A 99 -3.64 13.35 -11.60
CA GLU A 99 -3.69 12.45 -12.76
C GLU A 99 -2.38 12.45 -13.56
N ASP A 100 -1.70 13.60 -13.66
CA ASP A 100 -0.43 13.75 -14.38
C ASP A 100 0.69 12.82 -13.87
N TYR A 101 0.59 12.35 -12.62
CA TYR A 101 1.58 11.45 -12.03
C TYR A 101 1.25 9.96 -12.20
N ARG A 102 0.16 9.60 -12.90
CA ARG A 102 -0.30 8.21 -13.03
C ARG A 102 0.79 7.26 -13.50
N GLU A 103 1.53 7.61 -14.55
CA GLU A 103 2.57 6.73 -15.10
C GLU A 103 3.77 6.57 -14.14
N ASP A 104 4.14 7.61 -13.39
CA ASP A 104 5.17 7.51 -12.36
C ASP A 104 4.73 6.58 -11.23
N PHE A 105 3.48 6.74 -10.77
CA PHE A 105 2.91 5.88 -9.75
C PHE A 105 2.80 4.43 -10.21
N LYS A 106 2.38 4.20 -11.45
CA LYS A 106 2.28 2.85 -12.03
C LYS A 106 3.64 2.15 -12.03
N LYS A 107 4.69 2.82 -12.53
CA LYS A 107 6.06 2.30 -12.51
C LYS A 107 6.55 1.98 -11.09
N ALA A 108 6.19 2.82 -10.12
CA ALA A 108 6.58 2.62 -8.73
C ALA A 108 5.80 1.47 -8.06
N VAL A 109 4.50 1.38 -8.30
CA VAL A 109 3.64 0.31 -7.78
C VAL A 109 4.01 -1.05 -8.38
N ASP A 110 4.42 -1.11 -9.64
CA ASP A 110 4.83 -2.36 -10.27
C ASP A 110 6.11 -2.97 -9.70
N LYS A 111 6.94 -2.16 -9.02
CA LYS A 111 8.12 -2.64 -8.28
C LYS A 111 7.75 -3.30 -6.95
N LEU A 112 6.52 -3.16 -6.47
CA LEU A 112 6.10 -3.77 -5.21
C LEU A 112 5.93 -5.29 -5.37
N LEU A 113 6.62 -6.03 -4.52
CA LEU A 113 6.57 -7.49 -4.50
C LEU A 113 5.29 -8.00 -3.86
N SER A 114 4.83 -9.16 -4.31
CA SER A 114 3.73 -9.85 -3.68
C SER A 114 4.07 -10.18 -2.22
N PRO A 115 3.19 -9.89 -1.25
CA PRO A 115 3.40 -10.33 0.10
C PRO A 115 3.18 -11.84 0.27
N LYS A 116 2.61 -12.54 -0.72
CA LYS A 116 2.51 -14.01 -0.69
C LYS A 116 3.84 -14.64 -1.08
N LEU A 117 4.50 -15.28 -0.13
CA LEU A 117 5.69 -16.11 -0.33
C LEU A 117 5.29 -17.50 -0.83
N SER A 118 6.04 -18.06 -1.77
CA SER A 118 5.91 -19.46 -2.21
C SER A 118 6.30 -20.46 -1.12
#